data_AF-A0A3S0TNE2-F1
#
_entry.id   AF-A0A3S0TNE2-F1
#
_cell.length_a   1.000
_cell.length_b   1.000
_cell.length_c   1.000
_cell.angle_alpha   90.00
_cell.angle_beta   90.00
_cell.angle_gamma   90.00
#
_symmetry.space_group_name_H-M   'P 1'
#
loop_
_entity.id
_entity.type
_entity.pdbx_description
1 polymer ?
#
loop_
_entity_poly.entity_id
_entity_poly.type
_entity_poly.pdbx_seq_one_letter_code
_entity_poly.pdbx_strand_id
1 'polypeptide(L)'
;MSGNAADLAVGEFIEIKYRVPQRAFEDNGEPCLSDRWFIAEIIYQDYDTPPMARLADGQFTDIRPFMTWRRIPGRGTREFAGTRG
;
A
#
# COMPACT_ATOMS: atom_id res chain seq x y z
N MET A 1 -15.40 5.63 2.84
CA MET A 1 -15.17 6.04 1.44
C MET A 1 -14.07 5.13 0.90
N SER A 2 -14.43 4.17 0.05
CA SER A 2 -13.47 3.33 -0.66
C SER A 2 -13.02 4.10 -1.90
N GLY A 3 -11.77 4.54 -1.96
CA GLY A 3 -11.24 5.20 -3.16
C GLY A 3 -11.15 4.22 -4.32
N ASN A 4 -11.34 4.68 -5.56
CA ASN A 4 -11.05 3.85 -6.72
C ASN A 4 -9.52 3.76 -6.89
N ALA A 5 -8.98 2.57 -7.13
CA ALA A 5 -7.55 2.40 -7.39
C ALA A 5 -7.11 3.20 -8.62
N ALA A 6 -8.01 3.42 -9.59
CA ALA A 6 -7.74 4.26 -10.77
C ALA A 6 -7.47 5.74 -10.42
N ASP A 7 -7.89 6.21 -9.25
CA ASP A 7 -7.69 7.60 -8.82
C ASP A 7 -6.34 7.82 -8.12
N LEU A 8 -5.55 6.75 -7.93
CA LEU A 8 -4.24 6.80 -7.29
C LEU A 8 -3.21 7.43 -8.21
N ALA A 9 -2.47 8.44 -7.73
CA ALA A 9 -1.45 9.12 -8.50
C ALA A 9 -0.04 8.60 -8.19
N VAL A 10 0.86 8.61 -9.18
CA VAL A 10 2.29 8.34 -8.95
C VAL A 10 2.87 9.35 -7.95
N GLY A 11 3.64 8.84 -6.98
CA GLY A 11 4.18 9.58 -5.84
C GLY A 11 3.22 9.70 -4.65
N GLU A 12 2.00 9.16 -4.74
CA GLU A 12 1.06 9.11 -3.62
C GLU A 12 1.41 7.97 -2.66
N PHE A 13 1.25 8.22 -1.35
CA PHE A 13 1.41 7.20 -0.32
C PHE A 13 0.06 6.66 0.17
N ILE A 14 -0.07 5.35 0.19
CA ILE A 14 -1.22 4.61 0.72
C ILE A 14 -0.78 3.62 1.80
N GLU A 15 -1.74 3.14 2.59
CA GLU A 15 -1.57 1.95 3.40
C GLU A 15 -2.35 0.80 2.80
N ILE A 16 -1.70 -0.35 2.63
CA ILE A 16 -2.28 -1.59 2.12
C ILE A 16 -2.40 -2.58 3.27
N LYS A 17 -3.57 -3.20 3.41
CA LYS A 17 -3.82 -4.22 4.41
C LYS A 17 -3.39 -5.59 3.87
N TYR A 18 -2.41 -6.20 4.51
CA TYR A 18 -2.00 -7.59 4.27
C TYR A 18 -2.28 -8.45 5.48
N ARG A 19 -2.52 -9.73 5.22
CA ARG A 19 -2.59 -10.77 6.23
C ARG A 19 -1.24 -11.46 6.30
N VAL A 20 -0.58 -11.36 7.44
CA VAL A 20 0.78 -11.91 7.65
C VAL A 20 0.80 -12.94 8.77
N PRO A 21 1.63 -13.98 8.67
CA PRO A 21 1.81 -14.94 9.75
C PRO A 21 2.42 -14.25 10.98
N GLN A 22 1.85 -14.51 12.14
CA GLN A 22 2.47 -14.25 13.43
C GLN A 22 3.45 -15.38 13.75
N ARG A 23 4.39 -15.08 14.64
CA ARG A 23 5.33 -16.08 15.18
C ARG A 23 4.64 -17.10 16.11
N ALA A 24 3.36 -16.89 16.42
CA ALA A 24 2.55 -17.82 17.19
C ALA A 24 1.84 -18.79 16.24
N PHE A 25 1.74 -20.04 16.68
CA PHE A 25 0.91 -21.06 16.06
C PHE A 25 -0.34 -21.25 16.92
N GLU A 26 -1.47 -21.49 16.28
CA GLU A 26 -2.67 -21.93 16.99
C GLU A 26 -2.45 -23.34 17.56
N ASP A 27 -3.25 -23.76 18.53
CA ASP A 27 -3.15 -25.10 19.16
C ASP A 27 -3.33 -26.26 18.14
N ASN A 28 -3.87 -25.96 16.96
CA ASN A 28 -4.02 -26.88 15.82
C ASN A 28 -2.75 -26.99 14.93
N GLY A 29 -1.68 -26.23 15.22
CA GLY A 29 -0.45 -26.18 14.43
C GLY A 29 -0.46 -25.22 13.24
N GLU A 30 -1.55 -24.50 12.99
CA GLU A 30 -1.66 -23.53 11.91
C GLU A 30 -1.00 -22.19 12.28
N PRO A 31 -0.36 -21.48 11.33
CA PRO A 31 0.19 -20.15 11.58
C PRO A 31 -0.94 -19.18 11.96
N CYS A 32 -0.85 -18.54 13.13
CA CYS A 32 -1.79 -17.47 13.47
C CYS A 32 -1.64 -16.34 12.45
N LEU A 33 -2.71 -15.99 11.74
CA LEU A 33 -2.67 -14.89 10.78
C LEU A 33 -3.13 -13.59 11.43
N SER A 34 -2.39 -12.50 11.20
CA SER A 34 -2.76 -11.16 11.65
C SER A 34 -2.84 -10.19 10.50
N ASP A 35 -3.85 -9.33 10.54
CA ASP A 35 -3.98 -8.25 9.58
C ASP A 35 -3.06 -7.07 9.99
N ARG A 36 -2.21 -6.62 9.07
CA ARG A 36 -1.31 -5.47 9.25
C ARG A 36 -1.40 -4.51 8.07
N TRP A 37 -1.19 -3.23 8.37
CA TRP A 37 -1.14 -2.17 7.38
C TRP A 37 0.31 -1.85 7.03
N PHE A 38 0.60 -1.75 5.73
CA PHE A 38 1.92 -1.48 5.19
C PHE A 38 1.87 -0.24 4.32
N ILE A 39 2.82 0.68 4.53
CA ILE A 39 2.94 1.88 3.71
C ILE A 39 3.49 1.49 2.34
N ALA A 40 2.86 2.01 1.28
CA ALA A 40 3.27 1.83 -0.10
C ALA A 40 3.23 3.17 -0.83
N GLU A 41 4.21 3.40 -1.71
CA GLU A 41 4.25 4.52 -2.65
C GLU A 41 3.78 4.05 -4.02
N ILE A 42 2.85 4.75 -4.66
CA ILE A 42 2.46 4.45 -6.03
C ILE A 42 3.60 4.89 -6.96
N ILE A 43 4.19 3.96 -7.67
CA ILE A 43 5.36 4.21 -8.54
C ILE A 43 5.02 4.15 -10.02
N TYR A 44 3.89 3.53 -10.37
CA TYR A 44 3.45 3.39 -11.75
C TYR A 44 1.92 3.40 -11.80
N GLN A 45 1.38 4.08 -12.81
CA GLN A 45 -0.04 4.11 -13.12
C GLN A 45 -0.17 4.11 -14.64
N ASP A 46 -1.02 3.25 -15.15
CA ASP A 46 -1.43 3.18 -16.56
C ASP A 46 -2.95 3.10 -16.61
N TYR A 47 -3.52 3.39 -17.77
CA TYR A 47 -4.95 3.24 -18.02
C TYR A 47 -5.36 1.77 -18.12
N ASP A 48 -4.51 0.94 -18.73
CA ASP A 48 -4.84 -0.46 -19.06
C ASP A 48 -4.28 -1.48 -18.04
N THR A 49 -3.55 -1.03 -17.02
CA THR A 49 -2.98 -1.92 -16.00
C THR A 49 -3.25 -1.42 -14.58
N PRO A 50 -3.40 -2.34 -13.60
CA PRO A 50 -3.50 -1.94 -12.21
C PRO A 50 -2.31 -1.07 -11.78
N PRO A 51 -2.52 -0.03 -10.95
CA PRO A 51 -1.42 0.76 -10.41
C PRO A 51 -0.42 -0.13 -9.68
N MET A 52 0.87 0.19 -9.79
CA MET A 52 1.92 -0.50 -9.05
C MET A 52 2.40 0.35 -7.89
N ALA A 53 2.57 -0.28 -6.74
CA ALA A 53 3.11 0.34 -5.55
C ALA A 53 4.40 -0.33 -5.10
N ARG A 54 5.30 0.47 -4.52
CA ARG A 54 6.49 0.01 -3.82
C ARG A 54 6.25 0.09 -2.31
N LEU A 55 6.36 -1.04 -1.62
CA LEU A 55 6.29 -1.14 -0.17
C LEU A 55 7.52 -0.51 0.48
N ALA A 56 7.42 -0.15 1.76
CA ALA A 56 8.51 0.47 2.51
C ALA A 56 9.78 -0.40 2.63
N ASP A 57 9.65 -1.72 2.44
CA ASP A 57 10.76 -2.68 2.41
C ASP A 57 11.39 -2.85 1.01
N GLY A 58 10.89 -2.11 0.01
CA GLY A 58 11.36 -2.13 -1.37
C GLY A 58 10.68 -3.16 -2.27
N GLN A 59 9.76 -3.98 -1.75
CA GLN A 59 8.99 -4.92 -2.57
C GLN A 59 7.97 -4.20 -3.45
N PHE A 60 7.63 -4.78 -4.59
CA PHE A 60 6.63 -4.24 -5.53
C PHE A 60 5.35 -5.05 -5.48
N THR A 61 4.21 -4.37 -5.59
CA THR A 61 2.88 -4.99 -5.63
C THR A 61 1.95 -4.23 -6.57
N ASP A 62 1.12 -4.97 -7.30
CA ASP A 62 -0.02 -4.39 -8.03
C ASP A 62 -1.15 -4.06 -7.06
N ILE A 63 -1.83 -2.94 -7.24
CA ILE A 63 -3.04 -2.58 -6.50
C ILE A 63 -4.27 -3.16 -7.20
N ARG A 64 -4.68 -4.34 -6.75
CA ARG A 64 -5.79 -5.09 -7.35
C ARG A 64 -7.14 -4.73 -6.73
N PRO A 65 -8.26 -4.88 -7.45
CA PRO A 65 -9.59 -4.48 -6.97
C PRO A 65 -10.04 -5.13 -5.64
N PHE A 66 -9.56 -6.34 -5.34
CA PHE A 66 -9.90 -7.06 -4.11
C PHE A 66 -9.05 -6.64 -2.90
N MET A 67 -7.99 -5.85 -3.10
CA MET A 67 -7.10 -5.45 -2.01
C MET A 67 -7.76 -4.35 -1.18
N THR A 68 -7.59 -4.45 0.14
CA THR A 68 -8.03 -3.40 1.05
C THR A 68 -6.88 -2.40 1.27
N TRP A 69 -7.12 -1.13 0.95
CA TRP A 69 -6.16 -0.06 1.13
C TRP A 69 -6.85 1.24 1.56
N ARG A 70 -6.07 2.20 2.05
CA ARG A 70 -6.54 3.55 2.41
C ARG A 70 -5.48 4.60 2.10
N ARG A 71 -5.90 5.81 1.75
CA ARG A 71 -5.01 6.97 1.60
C ARG A 71 -4.50 7.42 2.96
N ILE A 72 -3.26 7.93 3.00
CA ILE A 72 -2.71 8.58 4.19
C ILE A 72 -2.99 10.08 4.07
N PRO A 73 -3.92 10.65 4.86
CA PRO A 73 -4.18 12.09 4.82
C PRO A 73 -2.94 12.89 5.21
N GLY A 74 -2.64 13.94 4.45
CA GLY A 74 -1.48 14.82 4.68
C GLY A 74 -0.18 14.40 3.99
N ARG A 75 -0.15 13.24 3.29
CA ARG A 75 1.04 12.73 2.58
C ARG A 75 0.90 12.73 1.05
N GLY A 76 0.14 13.69 0.51
CA GLY A 76 -0.04 13.86 -0.93
C GLY A 76 1.06 14.76 -1.50
N THR A 77 1.80 14.26 -2.51
CA THR A 77 2.54 14.91 -3.63
C THR A 77 3.12 16.33 -3.51
N ARG A 78 3.19 16.97 -2.34
CA ARG A 78 3.49 18.41 -2.20
C ARG A 78 4.49 18.76 -1.09
N GLU A 79 5.38 17.83 -0.71
CA GLU A 79 6.47 18.12 0.25
C GLU A 79 7.88 17.88 -0.31
N PHE A 80 8.06 17.61 -1.60
CA PHE A 80 9.38 17.57 -2.26
C PHE A 80 9.63 18.74 -3.22
N ALA A 81 8.84 19.82 -3.12
CA ALA A 81 9.10 21.07 -3.82
C ALA A 81 9.54 22.15 -2.83
N GLY A 82 10.86 22.24 -2.60
CA GLY A 82 11.49 23.47 -2.13
C GLY A 82 12.04 23.49 -0.70
N THR A 83 13.16 22.79 -0.48
CA THR A 83 14.20 23.31 0.45
C THR A 83 15.58 23.04 -0.14
N ARG A 84 15.97 23.84 -1.14
CA ARG A 84 17.37 24.13 -1.39
C ARG A 84 17.58 25.58 -0.98
N GLY A 85 18.05 25.75 0.25
CA GLY A 85 18.77 26.95 0.67
C GLY A 85 20.23 26.89 0.22
#